data_AF-A0A552EBE2-F1
#
_entry.id   AF-A0A552EBE2-F1
#
_cell.length_a   1.000
_cell.length_b   1.000
_cell.length_c   1.000
_cell.angle_alpha   90.00
_cell.angle_beta   90.00
_cell.angle_gamma   90.00
#
_symmetry.space_group_name_H-M   'P 1'
#
loop_
_entity.id
_entity.type
_entity.pdbx_description
1 polymer ?
#
loop_
_entity_poly.entity_id
_entity_poly.type
_entity_poly.pdbx_seq_one_letter_code
_entity_poly.pdbx_strand_id
1 'polypeptide(L)'
;MSYLYSYRHNLTQLLEQINLQKPSIKIPTFVTHDLVDTYQICRLIDDFIFEYFQENRTTDTDIADNRDQKIDDALDEFQSKVVEKILKEKQDFKNISLKKKKGFKNIFEFAQCENLYLSNKYVNLISESLGHTLEEIASISSQVFVPEKILNFKIKGVDLVVFNQGIIKYTQLKTKKDTLTGSQSDRSINELKIHPNSVFAAALDMGNSWTISKTKAKENNIELLAGQAFWSMLDLDYETILNKLKMTVRKIEKELYQV
;
A
#
# COMPACT_ATOMS: atom_id res chain seq x y z
N MET A 1 22.09 -21.39 12.82
CA MET A 1 20.87 -21.24 11.99
C MET A 1 21.30 -21.21 10.54
N SER A 2 20.50 -21.74 9.62
CA SER A 2 20.79 -21.63 8.19
C SER A 2 20.62 -20.17 7.75
N TYR A 3 21.51 -19.70 6.90
CA TYR A 3 21.50 -18.34 6.40
C TYR A 3 20.39 -18.19 5.34
N LEU A 4 19.31 -17.47 5.68
CA LEU A 4 18.08 -17.46 4.89
C LEU A 4 18.26 -16.98 3.44
N TYR A 5 19.16 -16.02 3.22
CA TYR A 5 19.41 -15.47 1.87
C TYR A 5 19.92 -16.51 0.86
N SER A 6 20.53 -17.60 1.35
CA SER A 6 20.95 -18.72 0.50
C SER A 6 19.78 -19.41 -0.23
N TYR A 7 18.54 -19.26 0.27
CA TYR A 7 17.33 -19.85 -0.31
C TYR A 7 16.52 -18.89 -1.19
N ARG A 8 17.06 -17.71 -1.56
CA ARG A 8 16.33 -16.67 -2.32
C ARG A 8 15.75 -17.14 -3.66
N HIS A 9 16.33 -18.18 -4.27
CA HIS A 9 15.86 -18.77 -5.53
C HIS A 9 14.90 -19.96 -5.34
N ASN A 10 14.64 -20.38 -4.09
CA ASN A 10 13.70 -21.46 -3.77
C ASN A 10 12.81 -21.04 -2.60
N LEU A 11 11.67 -20.44 -2.95
CA LEU A 11 10.74 -19.88 -1.98
C LEU A 11 10.18 -20.94 -1.02
N THR A 12 9.91 -22.14 -1.50
CA THR A 12 9.43 -23.25 -0.65
C THR A 12 10.43 -23.57 0.44
N GLN A 13 11.71 -23.74 0.09
CA GLN A 13 12.77 -23.98 1.07
C GLN A 13 12.98 -22.79 2.00
N LEU A 14 12.91 -21.56 1.50
CA LEU A 14 12.99 -20.36 2.34
C LEU A 14 11.90 -20.36 3.42
N LEU A 15 10.65 -20.65 3.04
CA LEU A 15 9.51 -20.71 3.97
C LEU A 15 9.64 -21.85 4.99
N GLU A 16 10.13 -23.01 4.57
CA GLU A 16 10.45 -24.11 5.49
C GLU A 16 11.50 -23.69 6.52
N GLN A 17 12.57 -23.04 6.09
CA GLN A 17 13.62 -22.57 7.01
C GLN A 17 13.13 -21.48 7.95
N ILE A 18 12.30 -20.55 7.46
CA ILE A 18 11.66 -19.55 8.33
C ILE A 18 10.84 -20.27 9.41
N ASN A 19 9.95 -21.21 9.04
CA ASN A 19 9.11 -21.92 10.00
C ASN A 19 9.90 -22.75 11.02
N LEU A 20 11.02 -23.35 10.60
CA LEU A 20 11.92 -24.08 11.50
C LEU A 20 12.63 -23.16 12.51
N GLN A 21 12.96 -21.93 12.10
CA GLN A 21 13.72 -20.99 12.94
C GLN A 21 12.83 -20.10 13.82
N LYS A 22 11.56 -19.86 13.46
CA LYS A 22 10.62 -19.00 14.22
C LYS A 22 10.65 -19.22 15.73
N PRO A 23 10.57 -20.47 16.25
CA PRO A 23 10.51 -20.71 17.70
C PRO A 23 11.75 -20.23 18.48
N SER A 24 12.87 -20.01 17.80
CA SER A 24 14.11 -19.50 18.43
C SER A 24 14.07 -18.00 18.73
N ILE A 25 13.16 -17.26 18.09
CA ILE A 25 13.01 -15.81 18.30
C ILE A 25 12.29 -15.55 19.61
N LYS A 26 12.98 -14.86 20.52
CA LYS A 26 12.41 -14.39 21.79
C LYS A 26 11.37 -13.31 21.54
N ILE A 27 10.18 -13.50 22.10
CA ILE A 27 9.03 -12.60 21.93
C ILE A 27 9.01 -11.60 23.10
N PRO A 28 9.08 -10.28 22.84
CA PRO A 28 8.89 -9.26 23.87
C PRO A 28 7.45 -9.24 24.42
N THR A 29 7.30 -8.84 25.68
CA THR A 29 5.99 -8.82 26.38
C THR A 29 4.97 -7.84 25.81
N PHE A 30 5.42 -6.82 25.06
CA PHE A 30 4.54 -5.83 24.45
C PHE A 30 3.92 -6.29 23.12
N VAL A 31 4.38 -7.42 22.57
CA VAL A 31 3.85 -8.00 21.33
C VAL A 31 2.57 -8.77 21.68
N THR A 32 1.45 -8.42 21.03
CA THR A 32 0.17 -9.11 21.23
C THR A 32 0.18 -10.48 20.57
N HIS A 33 -0.62 -11.41 21.09
CA HIS A 33 -0.68 -12.80 20.61
C HIS A 33 -0.93 -12.89 19.09
N ASP A 34 -1.77 -12.02 18.54
CA ASP A 34 -2.13 -11.96 17.12
C ASP A 34 -1.04 -11.36 16.21
N LEU A 35 0.09 -10.92 16.78
CA LEU A 35 1.26 -10.36 16.09
C LEU A 35 2.56 -11.13 16.35
N VAL A 36 2.51 -12.20 17.16
CA VAL A 36 3.69 -13.02 17.47
C VAL A 36 4.33 -13.58 16.20
N ASP A 37 3.55 -14.21 15.33
CA ASP A 37 4.06 -14.80 14.09
C ASP A 37 4.69 -13.74 13.18
N THR A 38 4.03 -12.58 13.05
CA THR A 38 4.52 -11.43 12.28
C THR A 38 5.86 -10.93 12.82
N TYR A 39 5.98 -10.76 14.14
CA TYR A 39 7.21 -10.33 14.78
C TYR A 39 8.36 -11.32 14.52
N GLN A 40 8.11 -12.62 14.72
CA GLN A 40 9.13 -13.65 14.54
C GLN A 40 9.61 -13.74 13.09
N ILE A 41 8.68 -13.71 12.12
CA ILE A 41 9.03 -13.66 10.70
C ILE A 41 9.91 -12.46 10.40
N CYS A 42 9.51 -11.26 10.83
CA CYS A 42 10.25 -10.04 10.52
C CYS A 42 11.68 -10.07 11.06
N ARG A 43 11.86 -10.53 12.32
CA ARG A 43 13.20 -10.67 12.91
C ARG A 43 14.10 -11.67 12.18
N LEU A 44 13.52 -12.70 11.56
CA LEU A 44 14.28 -13.66 10.77
C LEU A 44 14.65 -13.10 9.41
N ILE A 45 13.73 -12.41 8.75
CA ILE A 45 13.95 -11.91 7.38
C ILE A 45 14.67 -10.55 7.34
N ASP A 46 14.95 -9.90 8.46
CA ASP A 46 15.71 -8.63 8.51
C ASP A 46 17.06 -8.78 7.76
N ASP A 47 17.82 -9.84 8.03
CA ASP A 47 19.09 -10.13 7.33
C ASP A 47 18.87 -10.47 5.85
N PHE A 48 17.80 -11.22 5.54
CA PHE A 48 17.44 -11.53 4.16
C PHE A 48 17.15 -10.26 3.36
N ILE A 49 16.38 -9.33 3.93
CA ILE A 49 16.01 -8.07 3.31
C ILE A 49 17.25 -7.18 3.14
N PHE A 50 18.12 -7.12 4.14
CA PHE A 50 19.37 -6.37 4.05
C PHE A 50 20.20 -6.82 2.85
N GLU A 51 20.40 -8.13 2.71
CA GLU A 51 21.20 -8.74 1.65
C GLU A 51 20.53 -8.60 0.27
N TYR A 52 19.20 -8.68 0.22
CA TYR A 52 18.42 -8.35 -0.97
C TYR A 52 18.76 -6.95 -1.48
N PHE A 53 18.82 -5.96 -0.60
CA PHE A 53 19.18 -4.61 -1.01
C PHE A 53 20.66 -4.46 -1.39
N GLN A 54 21.57 -5.23 -0.79
CA GLN A 54 22.98 -5.20 -1.19
C GLN A 54 23.18 -5.75 -2.61
N GLU A 55 22.52 -6.86 -2.96
CA GLU A 55 22.60 -7.45 -4.31
C GLU A 55 21.95 -6.53 -5.35
N ASN A 56 20.74 -6.01 -5.08
CA ASN A 56 19.97 -5.21 -6.05
C ASN A 56 20.43 -3.75 -6.21
N ARG A 57 21.22 -3.19 -5.28
CA ARG A 57 21.84 -1.85 -5.45
C ARG A 57 22.93 -1.82 -6.52
N THR A 58 23.56 -2.96 -6.81
CA THR A 58 24.68 -3.01 -7.78
C THR A 58 24.25 -2.89 -9.25
N THR A 59 22.94 -2.90 -9.53
CA THR A 59 22.36 -2.81 -10.88
C THR A 59 21.69 -1.46 -11.17
N ASP A 60 21.88 -0.45 -10.31
CA ASP A 60 21.15 0.84 -10.34
C ASP A 60 21.39 1.72 -11.60
N THR A 61 22.37 1.41 -12.45
CA THR A 61 22.62 2.21 -13.67
C THR A 61 21.55 2.05 -14.75
N ASP A 62 20.81 0.93 -14.78
CA ASP A 62 19.75 0.70 -15.79
C ASP A 62 18.35 1.12 -15.30
N ILE A 63 18.17 1.40 -14.00
CA ILE A 63 16.85 1.66 -13.39
C ILE A 63 16.44 3.13 -13.52
N ALA A 64 17.40 4.07 -13.54
CA ALA A 64 17.11 5.51 -13.61
C ALA A 64 16.38 5.91 -14.89
N ASP A 65 16.71 5.29 -16.02
CA ASP A 65 16.24 5.70 -17.35
C ASP A 65 14.78 5.34 -17.66
N ASN A 66 14.09 4.58 -16.78
CA ASN A 66 12.72 4.11 -17.05
C ASN A 66 11.73 4.35 -15.89
N ARG A 67 12.11 5.07 -14.82
CA ARG A 67 11.19 5.31 -13.68
C ARG A 67 9.96 6.10 -14.10
N ASP A 68 10.16 7.15 -14.88
CA ASP A 68 9.08 8.07 -15.23
C ASP A 68 8.02 7.40 -16.13
N GLN A 69 8.48 6.58 -17.08
CA GLN A 69 7.60 5.76 -17.92
C GLN A 69 6.88 4.67 -17.13
N LYS A 70 7.53 3.99 -16.17
CA LYS A 70 6.85 3.03 -15.28
C LYS A 70 5.74 3.69 -14.45
N ILE A 71 5.93 4.95 -14.05
CA ILE A 71 4.88 5.73 -13.40
C ILE A 71 3.72 5.99 -14.37
N ASP A 72 4.01 6.36 -15.61
CA ASP A 72 2.97 6.55 -16.64
C ASP A 72 2.20 5.25 -16.90
N ASP A 73 2.89 4.13 -17.07
CA ASP A 73 2.28 2.82 -17.29
C ASP A 73 1.32 2.43 -16.14
N ALA A 74 1.75 2.62 -14.89
CA ALA A 74 0.92 2.35 -13.71
C ALA A 74 -0.34 3.25 -13.66
N LEU A 75 -0.22 4.50 -14.09
CA LEU A 75 -1.32 5.46 -14.13
C LEU A 75 -2.29 5.22 -15.30
N ASP A 76 -1.80 4.80 -16.45
CA ASP A 76 -2.61 4.43 -17.61
C ASP A 76 -3.40 3.13 -17.34
N GLU A 77 -2.77 2.16 -16.66
CA GLU A 77 -3.46 0.95 -16.20
C GLU A 77 -4.54 1.30 -15.16
N PHE A 78 -4.24 2.20 -14.21
CA PHE A 78 -5.21 2.72 -13.25
C PHE A 78 -6.41 3.36 -13.94
N GLN A 79 -6.19 4.27 -14.89
CA GLN A 79 -7.25 4.91 -15.65
C GLN A 79 -8.13 3.87 -16.35
N SER A 80 -7.52 2.97 -17.10
CA SER A 80 -8.22 1.95 -17.89
C SER A 80 -9.09 1.05 -17.01
N LYS A 81 -8.53 0.53 -15.91
CA LYS A 81 -9.26 -0.33 -14.96
C LYS A 81 -10.41 0.38 -14.27
N VAL A 82 -10.22 1.63 -13.87
CA VAL A 82 -11.27 2.43 -13.21
C VAL A 82 -12.42 2.67 -14.18
N VAL A 83 -12.13 3.12 -15.39
CA VAL A 83 -13.13 3.42 -16.42
C VAL A 83 -13.93 2.17 -16.77
N GLU A 84 -13.26 1.04 -17.03
CA GLU A 84 -13.91 -0.23 -17.34
C GLU A 84 -14.91 -0.63 -16.24
N LYS A 85 -14.47 -0.61 -14.98
CA LYS A 85 -15.32 -0.96 -13.83
C LYS A 85 -16.49 0.00 -13.66
N ILE A 86 -16.29 1.30 -13.91
CA ILE A 86 -17.37 2.29 -13.82
C ILE A 86 -18.41 2.06 -14.93
N LEU A 87 -17.98 1.83 -16.17
CA LEU A 87 -18.89 1.53 -17.28
C LEU A 87 -19.72 0.27 -17.00
N LYS A 88 -19.10 -0.75 -16.40
CA LYS A 88 -19.79 -1.95 -15.94
C LYS A 88 -20.85 -1.65 -14.87
N GLU A 89 -20.52 -0.86 -13.85
CA GLU A 89 -21.47 -0.47 -12.79
C GLU A 89 -22.65 0.35 -13.34
N LYS A 90 -22.41 1.25 -14.32
CA LYS A 90 -23.50 1.95 -15.05
C LYS A 90 -24.44 0.94 -15.73
N GLN A 91 -23.89 -0.05 -16.43
CA GLN A 91 -24.69 -1.08 -17.10
C GLN A 91 -25.48 -1.95 -16.12
N ASP A 92 -24.86 -2.32 -15.00
CA ASP A 92 -25.48 -3.13 -13.95
C ASP A 92 -26.65 -2.39 -13.29
N PHE A 93 -26.53 -1.07 -13.05
CA PHE A 93 -27.63 -0.26 -12.53
C PHE A 93 -28.83 -0.22 -13.49
N LYS A 94 -28.60 -0.01 -14.79
CA LYS A 94 -29.66 -0.05 -15.81
C LYS A 94 -30.37 -1.41 -15.84
N ASN A 95 -29.62 -2.50 -15.74
CA ASN A 95 -30.16 -3.85 -15.68
C ASN A 95 -31.01 -4.11 -14.42
N ILE A 96 -30.66 -3.49 -13.29
CA ILE A 96 -31.45 -3.53 -12.05
C ILE A 96 -32.77 -2.78 -12.23
N SER A 97 -32.74 -1.59 -12.83
CA SER A 97 -33.94 -0.79 -13.07
C SER A 97 -34.96 -1.51 -13.97
N LEU A 98 -34.49 -2.37 -14.89
CA LEU A 98 -35.33 -3.13 -15.82
C LEU A 98 -35.91 -4.41 -15.21
N LYS A 99 -35.27 -4.99 -14.20
CA LYS A 99 -35.69 -6.25 -13.57
C LYS A 99 -36.43 -5.93 -12.28
N LYS A 100 -37.69 -6.37 -12.15
CA LYS A 100 -38.47 -6.33 -10.88
C LYS A 100 -37.80 -7.23 -9.82
N LYS A 101 -36.69 -6.78 -9.23
CA LYS A 101 -35.97 -7.45 -8.16
C LYS A 101 -36.82 -7.44 -6.89
N LYS A 102 -36.77 -8.54 -6.13
CA LYS A 102 -37.45 -8.69 -4.83
C LYS A 102 -36.76 -7.91 -3.69
N GLY A 103 -35.69 -7.17 -3.96
CA GLY A 103 -34.98 -6.37 -2.95
C GLY A 103 -33.93 -5.45 -3.57
N PHE A 104 -33.66 -4.35 -2.86
CA PHE A 104 -32.71 -3.29 -3.23
C PHE A 104 -31.61 -3.22 -2.17
N LYS A 105 -30.36 -2.92 -2.54
CA LYS A 105 -29.24 -2.84 -1.58
C LYS A 105 -29.24 -1.53 -0.79
N ASN A 106 -29.75 -0.44 -1.36
CA ASN A 106 -29.79 0.87 -0.72
C ASN A 106 -30.95 1.74 -1.25
N ILE A 107 -31.17 2.89 -0.59
CA ILE A 107 -32.26 3.81 -0.92
C ILE A 107 -32.15 4.41 -2.32
N PHE A 108 -30.94 4.59 -2.86
CA PHE A 108 -30.73 5.14 -4.21
C PHE A 108 -31.08 4.13 -5.30
N GLU A 109 -30.77 2.85 -5.08
CA GLU A 109 -31.20 1.74 -5.95
C GLU A 109 -32.73 1.61 -5.92
N PHE A 110 -33.35 1.70 -4.73
CA PHE A 110 -34.80 1.68 -4.56
C PHE A 110 -35.49 2.85 -5.27
N ALA A 111 -34.98 4.07 -5.09
CA ALA A 111 -35.50 5.29 -5.68
C ALA A 111 -35.12 5.47 -7.16
N GLN A 112 -34.38 4.51 -7.76
CA GLN A 112 -33.89 4.56 -9.13
C GLN A 112 -33.09 5.83 -9.46
N CYS A 113 -32.38 6.37 -8.46
CA CYS A 113 -31.54 7.55 -8.60
C CYS A 113 -30.12 7.17 -9.06
N GLU A 114 -29.96 6.95 -10.37
CA GLU A 114 -28.71 6.50 -11.01
C GLU A 114 -27.49 7.33 -10.57
N ASN A 115 -27.56 8.66 -10.69
CA ASN A 115 -26.41 9.53 -10.40
C ASN A 115 -25.95 9.46 -8.94
N LEU A 116 -26.89 9.38 -7.98
CA LEU A 116 -26.55 9.28 -6.55
C LEU A 116 -25.97 7.90 -6.20
N TYR A 117 -26.52 6.84 -6.79
CA TYR A 117 -25.98 5.48 -6.65
C TYR A 117 -24.54 5.41 -7.17
N LEU A 118 -24.32 5.94 -8.38
CA LEU A 118 -23.04 5.87 -9.07
C LEU A 118 -21.99 6.77 -8.44
N SER A 119 -22.33 7.97 -7.98
CA SER A 119 -21.37 8.91 -7.37
C SER A 119 -20.64 8.27 -6.18
N ASN A 120 -21.39 7.58 -5.30
CA ASN A 120 -20.81 6.92 -4.13
C ASN A 120 -19.92 5.73 -4.54
N LYS A 121 -20.31 5.01 -5.59
CA LYS A 121 -19.51 3.91 -6.16
C LYS A 121 -18.21 4.40 -6.78
N TYR A 122 -18.25 5.51 -7.51
CA TYR A 122 -17.09 6.08 -8.18
C TYR A 122 -16.03 6.52 -7.19
N VAL A 123 -16.43 7.28 -6.16
CA VAL A 123 -15.51 7.75 -5.13
C VAL A 123 -14.81 6.58 -4.45
N ASN A 124 -15.54 5.54 -4.05
CA ASN A 124 -14.97 4.37 -3.39
C ASN A 124 -14.01 3.61 -4.31
N LEU A 125 -14.43 3.34 -5.55
CA LEU A 125 -13.63 2.60 -6.51
C LEU A 125 -12.34 3.33 -6.89
N ILE A 126 -12.44 4.64 -7.15
CA ILE A 126 -11.28 5.49 -7.46
C ILE A 126 -10.33 5.51 -6.27
N SER A 127 -10.84 5.70 -5.06
CA SER A 127 -10.02 5.77 -3.84
C SER A 127 -9.28 4.46 -3.55
N GLU A 128 -9.97 3.32 -3.65
CA GLU A 128 -9.38 1.99 -3.44
C GLU A 128 -8.31 1.70 -4.51
N SER A 129 -8.65 1.91 -5.79
CA SER A 129 -7.73 1.67 -6.90
C SER A 129 -6.51 2.58 -6.83
N LEU A 130 -6.69 3.83 -6.41
CA LEU A 130 -5.60 4.79 -6.23
C LEU A 130 -4.63 4.36 -5.13
N GLY A 131 -5.11 3.78 -4.02
CA GLY A 131 -4.24 3.23 -2.98
C GLY A 131 -3.28 2.19 -3.54
N HIS A 132 -3.80 1.22 -4.28
CA HIS A 132 -2.99 0.17 -4.92
C HIS A 132 -2.01 0.73 -5.96
N THR A 133 -2.43 1.69 -6.77
CA THR A 133 -1.54 2.33 -7.75
C THR A 133 -0.39 3.08 -7.08
N LEU A 134 -0.62 3.72 -5.93
CA LEU A 134 0.45 4.41 -5.19
C LEU A 134 1.45 3.42 -4.57
N GLU A 135 0.99 2.25 -4.12
CA GLU A 135 1.87 1.15 -3.71
C GLU A 135 2.71 0.62 -4.89
N GLU A 136 2.10 0.48 -6.07
CA GLU A 136 2.80 0.08 -7.30
C GLU A 136 3.90 1.09 -7.66
N ILE A 137 3.56 2.38 -7.68
CA ILE A 137 4.50 3.46 -7.96
C ILE A 137 5.65 3.47 -6.94
N ALA A 138 5.36 3.28 -5.65
CA ALA A 138 6.40 3.18 -4.63
C ALA A 138 7.35 2.01 -4.91
N SER A 139 6.84 0.87 -5.40
CA SER A 139 7.63 -0.32 -5.73
C SER A 139 8.55 -0.18 -6.95
N ILE A 140 8.47 0.94 -7.69
CA ILE A 140 9.42 1.27 -8.77
C ILE A 140 10.80 1.62 -8.19
N SER A 141 10.85 2.12 -6.95
CA SER A 141 12.10 2.48 -6.28
C SER A 141 12.94 1.25 -5.93
N SER A 142 14.26 1.33 -6.19
CA SER A 142 15.23 0.33 -5.74
C SER A 142 15.44 0.30 -4.22
N GLN A 143 14.88 1.27 -3.48
CA GLN A 143 14.86 1.28 -2.01
C GLN A 143 13.67 0.53 -1.41
N VAL A 144 12.78 -0.04 -2.24
CA VAL A 144 11.55 -0.69 -1.77
C VAL A 144 11.59 -2.19 -1.97
N PHE A 145 11.22 -2.90 -0.92
CA PHE A 145 10.98 -4.33 -0.89
C PHE A 145 9.49 -4.55 -0.60
N VAL A 146 8.79 -5.25 -1.50
CA VAL A 146 7.38 -5.58 -1.32
C VAL A 146 7.26 -7.05 -0.90
N PRO A 147 6.98 -7.35 0.38
CA PRO A 147 7.00 -8.73 0.89
C PRO A 147 6.10 -9.68 0.11
N GLU A 148 4.90 -9.22 -0.26
CA GLU A 148 3.93 -10.03 -0.99
C GLU A 148 4.42 -10.37 -2.41
N LYS A 149 5.07 -9.44 -3.11
CA LYS A 149 5.61 -9.68 -4.46
C LYS A 149 6.85 -10.58 -4.46
N ILE A 150 7.70 -10.43 -3.45
CA ILE A 150 9.03 -11.09 -3.43
C ILE A 150 8.99 -12.43 -2.68
N LEU A 151 8.24 -12.53 -1.59
CA LEU A 151 8.17 -13.70 -0.73
C LEU A 151 6.83 -14.44 -0.79
N ASN A 152 5.86 -13.95 -1.57
CA ASN A 152 4.53 -14.55 -1.70
C ASN A 152 3.79 -14.72 -0.35
N PHE A 153 4.07 -13.86 0.63
CA PHE A 153 3.30 -13.78 1.86
C PHE A 153 3.18 -12.34 2.34
N LYS A 154 2.08 -12.07 3.06
CA LYS A 154 1.79 -10.75 3.60
C LYS A 154 2.34 -10.61 5.02
N ILE A 155 3.01 -9.50 5.29
CA ILE A 155 3.37 -9.08 6.64
C ILE A 155 2.23 -8.22 7.17
N LYS A 156 1.64 -8.62 8.30
CA LYS A 156 0.47 -7.93 8.85
C LYS A 156 0.83 -6.49 9.21
N GLY A 157 0.08 -5.55 8.66
CA GLY A 157 0.25 -4.11 8.90
C GLY A 157 1.41 -3.45 8.16
N VAL A 158 2.09 -4.18 7.27
CA VAL A 158 3.20 -3.67 6.46
C VAL A 158 2.83 -3.81 5.00
N ASP A 159 2.79 -2.67 4.30
CA ASP A 159 2.53 -2.62 2.87
C ASP A 159 3.87 -2.67 2.10
N LEU A 160 4.90 -1.97 2.61
CA LEU A 160 6.22 -1.85 1.99
C LEU A 160 7.33 -1.94 3.05
N VAL A 161 8.50 -2.44 2.68
CA VAL A 161 9.72 -2.32 3.48
C VAL A 161 10.71 -1.43 2.74
N VAL A 162 11.16 -0.36 3.39
CA VAL A 162 12.03 0.65 2.79
C VAL A 162 13.43 0.53 3.37
N PHE A 163 14.46 0.51 2.52
CA PHE A 163 15.85 0.54 2.94
C PHE A 163 16.50 1.87 2.60
N ASN A 164 16.47 2.75 3.59
CA ASN A 164 16.95 4.12 3.48
C ASN A 164 18.12 4.35 4.43
N GLN A 165 19.23 4.86 3.90
CA GLN A 165 20.45 5.19 4.68
C GLN A 165 20.98 4.03 5.56
N GLY A 166 20.88 2.78 5.08
CA GLY A 166 21.36 1.61 5.82
C GLY A 166 20.36 1.06 6.85
N ILE A 167 19.15 1.61 6.92
CA ILE A 167 18.14 1.24 7.91
C ILE A 167 16.92 0.65 7.20
N ILE A 168 16.48 -0.52 7.68
CA ILE A 168 15.22 -1.15 7.29
C ILE A 168 14.07 -0.48 8.04
N LYS A 169 13.10 0.05 7.30
CA LYS A 169 11.90 0.70 7.81
C LYS A 169 10.64 -0.05 7.34
N TYR A 170 9.92 -0.63 8.28
CA TYR A 170 8.65 -1.30 8.01
C TYR A 170 7.54 -0.25 7.86
N THR A 171 6.93 -0.19 6.68
CA THR A 171 6.08 0.94 6.29
C THR A 171 4.65 0.48 6.03
N GLN A 172 3.70 1.14 6.69
CA GLN A 172 2.29 1.09 6.32
C GLN A 172 1.98 2.32 5.47
N LEU A 173 1.43 2.13 4.27
CA LEU A 173 1.09 3.19 3.35
C LEU A 173 -0.41 3.43 3.32
N LYS A 174 -0.80 4.70 3.30
CA LYS A 174 -2.17 5.16 3.05
C LYS A 174 -2.18 6.22 1.97
N THR A 175 -3.31 6.38 1.31
CA THR A 175 -3.45 7.40 0.26
C THR A 175 -3.27 8.82 0.81
N LYS A 176 -3.83 9.13 1.99
CA LYS A 176 -3.75 10.46 2.65
C LYS A 176 -3.77 10.35 4.18
N LYS A 177 -3.55 11.47 4.89
CA LYS A 177 -3.33 11.50 6.36
C LYS A 177 -4.52 11.05 7.20
N ASP A 178 -5.74 11.31 6.72
CA ASP A 178 -7.01 11.07 7.42
C ASP A 178 -7.78 9.87 6.85
N THR A 179 -7.07 8.93 6.19
CA THR A 179 -7.67 7.71 5.62
C THR A 179 -8.19 6.75 6.70
N LEU A 180 -7.60 6.75 7.90
CA LEU A 180 -8.01 5.82 8.96
C LEU A 180 -9.18 6.34 9.77
N THR A 181 -10.08 5.42 10.17
CA THR A 181 -11.03 5.63 11.26
C THR A 181 -10.35 5.46 12.63
N GLY A 182 -11.00 5.93 13.70
CA GLY A 182 -10.41 5.90 15.05
C GLY A 182 -10.07 4.48 15.57
N SER A 183 -10.86 3.46 15.22
CA SER A 183 -10.53 2.07 15.60
C SER A 183 -9.36 1.50 14.80
N GLN A 184 -9.14 2.01 13.59
CA GLN A 184 -8.03 1.59 12.74
C GLN A 184 -6.70 2.19 13.20
N SER A 185 -6.69 3.38 13.82
CA SER A 185 -5.44 3.99 14.28
C SER A 185 -4.73 3.18 15.37
N ASP A 186 -5.46 2.70 16.39
CA ASP A 186 -4.84 1.91 17.47
C ASP A 186 -4.36 0.55 16.94
N ARG A 187 -5.07 -0.03 15.98
CA ARG A 187 -4.63 -1.23 15.27
C ARG A 187 -3.33 -0.99 14.51
N SER A 188 -3.25 0.08 13.71
CA SER A 188 -2.03 0.44 12.97
C SER A 188 -0.84 0.67 13.90
N ILE A 189 -1.05 1.32 15.06
CA ILE A 189 0.00 1.50 16.06
C ILE A 189 0.47 0.14 16.60
N ASN A 190 -0.45 -0.76 16.95
CA ASN A 190 -0.09 -2.09 17.45
C ASN A 190 0.67 -2.91 16.41
N GLU A 191 0.28 -2.82 15.14
CA GLU A 191 0.96 -3.50 14.04
C GLU A 191 2.35 -2.91 13.76
N LEU A 192 2.55 -1.59 13.86
CA LEU A 192 3.83 -0.95 13.54
C LEU A 192 4.84 -0.95 14.70
N LYS A 193 4.39 -0.84 15.94
CA LYS A 193 5.27 -0.71 17.13
C LYS A 193 6.13 -1.96 17.40
N ILE A 194 5.84 -3.10 16.75
CA ILE A 194 6.63 -4.33 16.88
C ILE A 194 7.94 -4.27 16.07
N HIS A 195 8.09 -3.27 15.21
CA HIS A 195 9.27 -3.08 14.37
C HIS A 195 10.21 -2.03 15.00
N PRO A 196 11.54 -2.22 14.89
CA PRO A 196 12.51 -1.29 15.47
C PRO A 196 12.44 0.09 14.82
N ASN A 197 12.24 0.13 13.49
CA ASN A 197 12.00 1.35 12.74
C ASN A 197 10.73 1.14 11.91
N SER A 198 9.73 1.98 12.16
CA SER A 198 8.44 1.88 11.50
C SER A 198 8.00 3.23 10.96
N VAL A 199 7.32 3.22 9.82
CA VAL A 199 6.80 4.41 9.16
C VAL A 199 5.31 4.23 8.94
N PHE A 200 4.53 5.20 9.36
CA PHE A 200 3.16 5.35 8.92
C PHE A 200 3.13 6.48 7.88
N ALA A 201 2.98 6.09 6.62
CA ALA A 201 3.11 6.98 5.47
C ALA A 201 1.76 7.36 4.86
N ALA A 202 1.67 8.60 4.39
CA ALA A 202 0.63 9.07 3.50
C ALA A 202 1.25 9.42 2.14
N ALA A 203 0.86 8.70 1.09
CA ALA A 203 1.35 8.94 -0.26
C ALA A 203 1.06 10.36 -0.74
N LEU A 204 -0.09 10.93 -0.39
CA LEU A 204 -0.44 12.31 -0.70
C LEU A 204 -0.43 13.15 0.57
N ASP A 205 0.19 14.32 0.51
CA ASP A 205 0.14 15.32 1.58
C ASP A 205 -1.21 16.05 1.56
N MET A 206 -2.27 15.29 1.84
CA MET A 206 -3.67 15.72 1.79
C MET A 206 -4.42 15.24 3.04
N GLY A 207 -5.62 15.77 3.22
CA GLY A 207 -6.45 15.52 4.40
C GLY A 207 -6.22 16.54 5.50
N ASN A 208 -7.04 16.48 6.55
CA ASN A 208 -7.01 17.49 7.62
C ASN A 208 -5.80 17.31 8.53
N SER A 209 -5.76 16.18 9.23
CA SER A 209 -4.75 15.86 10.23
C SER A 209 -4.50 14.35 10.25
N TRP A 210 -3.33 13.94 10.73
CA TRP A 210 -3.04 12.54 10.97
C TRP A 210 -4.06 11.91 11.92
N THR A 211 -4.63 10.77 11.55
CA THR A 211 -5.47 9.99 12.47
C THR A 211 -4.64 9.46 13.65
N ILE A 212 -3.38 9.10 13.43
CA ILE A 212 -2.41 8.79 14.48
C ILE A 212 -1.81 10.12 14.98
N SER A 213 -2.04 10.47 16.25
CA SER A 213 -1.46 11.69 16.81
C SER A 213 0.07 11.63 16.84
N LYS A 214 0.73 12.78 16.65
CA LYS A 214 2.20 12.87 16.71
C LYS A 214 2.76 12.34 18.03
N THR A 215 2.05 12.56 19.13
CA THR A 215 2.42 12.06 20.47
C THR A 215 2.41 10.53 20.50
N LYS A 216 1.30 9.90 20.11
CA LYS A 216 1.20 8.43 20.05
C LYS A 216 2.24 7.82 19.12
N ALA A 217 2.48 8.44 17.96
CA ALA A 217 3.50 7.99 17.02
C ALA A 217 4.89 8.00 17.66
N LYS A 218 5.27 9.12 18.29
CA LYS A 218 6.55 9.27 18.99
C LYS A 218 6.73 8.26 20.14
N GLU A 219 5.69 8.06 20.96
CA GLU A 219 5.70 7.10 22.07
C GLU A 219 5.92 5.65 21.61
N ASN A 220 5.52 5.33 20.38
CA ASN A 220 5.63 3.98 19.80
C ASN A 220 6.74 3.86 18.76
N ASN A 221 7.62 4.87 18.66
CA ASN A 221 8.71 4.94 17.67
C ASN A 221 8.24 4.75 16.21
N ILE A 222 7.11 5.38 15.88
CA ILE A 222 6.52 5.41 14.54
C ILE A 222 6.80 6.78 13.91
N GLU A 223 7.46 6.78 12.76
CA GLU A 223 7.70 7.98 11.97
C GLU A 223 6.48 8.29 11.10
N LEU A 224 6.05 9.56 11.05
CA LEU A 224 4.92 10.00 10.22
C LEU A 224 5.45 10.77 9.01
N LEU A 225 5.28 10.23 7.80
CA LEU A 225 5.76 10.84 6.55
C LEU A 225 4.62 11.07 5.56
N ALA A 226 4.54 12.24 4.93
CA ALA A 226 3.53 12.54 3.93
C ALA A 226 4.12 13.19 2.68
N GLY A 227 3.53 12.89 1.51
CA GLY A 227 3.88 13.51 0.23
C GLY A 227 5.39 13.55 0.00
N GLN A 228 5.94 14.75 -0.21
CA GLN A 228 7.36 14.95 -0.49
C GLN A 228 8.28 14.17 0.45
N ALA A 229 8.01 14.19 1.76
CA ALA A 229 8.88 13.54 2.75
C ALA A 229 8.88 12.00 2.59
N PHE A 230 7.74 11.41 2.24
CA PHE A 230 7.64 9.98 1.97
C PHE A 230 8.31 9.63 0.64
N TRP A 231 8.00 10.33 -0.45
CA TRP A 231 8.55 9.99 -1.78
C TRP A 231 10.05 10.25 -1.90
N SER A 232 10.55 11.29 -1.23
CA SER A 232 12.01 11.55 -1.19
C SER A 232 12.77 10.43 -0.49
N MET A 233 12.16 9.76 0.49
CA MET A 233 12.75 8.57 1.13
C MET A 233 12.94 7.41 0.14
N LEU A 234 12.16 7.41 -0.95
CA LEU A 234 12.20 6.39 -2.01
C LEU A 234 12.99 6.85 -3.25
N ASP A 235 13.64 8.02 -3.22
CA ASP A 235 14.22 8.67 -4.40
C ASP A 235 13.23 8.83 -5.57
N LEU A 236 12.00 9.20 -5.26
CA LEU A 236 10.96 9.50 -6.25
C LEU A 236 10.50 10.96 -6.10
N ASP A 237 10.32 11.64 -7.23
CA ASP A 237 9.88 13.04 -7.25
C ASP A 237 8.36 13.15 -7.03
N TYR A 238 7.97 13.73 -5.89
CA TYR A 238 6.56 13.82 -5.51
C TYR A 238 5.76 14.74 -6.44
N GLU A 239 6.34 15.86 -6.86
CA GLU A 239 5.65 16.83 -7.72
C GLU A 239 5.31 16.22 -9.08
N THR A 240 6.22 15.44 -9.67
CA THR A 240 5.96 14.68 -10.89
C THR A 240 4.81 13.70 -10.69
N ILE A 241 4.84 12.88 -9.63
CA ILE A 241 3.76 11.94 -9.30
C ILE A 241 2.43 12.67 -9.13
N LEU A 242 2.42 13.77 -8.39
CA LEU A 242 1.21 14.55 -8.11
C LEU A 242 0.61 15.17 -9.37
N ASN A 243 1.46 15.72 -10.25
CA ASN A 243 1.03 16.30 -11.53
C ASN A 243 0.46 15.24 -12.47
N LYS A 244 1.12 14.08 -12.59
CA LYS A 244 0.62 12.97 -13.41
C LYS A 244 -0.72 12.44 -12.87
N LEU A 245 -0.83 12.21 -11.56
CA LEU A 245 -2.09 11.82 -10.90
C LEU A 245 -3.22 12.81 -11.18
N LYS A 246 -2.96 14.12 -11.04
CA LYS A 246 -3.94 15.17 -11.33
C LYS A 246 -4.44 15.09 -12.77
N MET A 247 -3.55 14.88 -13.73
CA MET A 247 -3.92 14.71 -15.14
C MET A 247 -4.79 13.46 -15.33
N THR A 248 -4.38 12.34 -14.75
CA THR A 248 -5.11 11.06 -14.87
C THR A 248 -6.51 11.13 -14.26
N VAL A 249 -6.66 11.71 -13.07
CA VAL A 249 -7.99 11.89 -12.45
C VAL A 249 -8.88 12.79 -13.30
N ARG A 250 -8.35 13.85 -13.91
CA ARG A 250 -9.11 14.71 -14.84
C ARG A 250 -9.51 13.97 -16.12
N LYS A 251 -8.67 13.08 -16.65
CA LYS A 251 -9.02 12.21 -17.79
C LYS A 251 -10.19 11.29 -17.42
N ILE A 252 -10.11 10.64 -16.24
CA ILE A 252 -11.21 9.80 -15.72
C ILE A 252 -12.49 10.63 -15.61
N GLU A 253 -12.45 11.79 -14.93
CA GLU A 253 -13.63 12.66 -14.78
C GLU A 253 -14.27 13.03 -16.13
N LYS A 254 -13.43 13.38 -17.11
CA LYS A 254 -13.90 13.68 -18.48
C LYS A 254 -14.61 12.48 -19.10
N GLU A 255 -14.06 11.26 -18.99
CA GLU A 255 -14.70 10.05 -19.51
C GLU A 255 -16.02 9.71 -18.79
N LEU A 256 -16.17 10.11 -17.52
CA LEU A 256 -17.38 9.85 -16.76
C LEU A 256 -18.56 10.76 -17.12
N TYR A 257 -18.27 12.03 -17.41
CA TYR A 257 -19.25 13.10 -17.56
C TYR A 257 -19.32 13.73 -18.96
N GLN A 258 -18.54 13.24 -19.93
CA GLN A 258 -18.81 13.53 -21.33
C GLN A 258 -20.10 12.80 -21.76
N VAL A 259 -21.19 13.56 -21.70
CA VAL A 259 -22.48 13.34 -22.36
C VAL A 259 -22.39 13.92 -23.78
#